data_AF-K7E0W4-F1
#
_entry.id   AF-K7E0W4-F1
#
_cell.length_a   1.000
_cell.length_b   1.000
_cell.length_c   1.000
_cell.angle_alpha   90.00
_cell.angle_beta   90.00
_cell.angle_gamma   90.00
#
_symmetry.space_group_name_H-M   'P 1'
#
loop_
_entity.id
_entity.type
_entity.pdbx_description
1 polymer ?
#
loop_
_entity_poly.entity_id
_entity_poly.type
_entity_poly.pdbx_seq_one_letter_code
_entity_poly.pdbx_strand_id
1 'polypeptide(L)'
;MVMFKKVKTLEVVFSDPDKVYCSGEKVAGRVVVEVCDVTRVKAVRILACGVAKVLWLQGSQQCKQAMEYLRYEDTLLLEDQPAAEDESVILRPGNKYEYKFGFELPQGPLGTSFKGKYGCVDYWVKAFLDRPSQPSQETKKYFEVMDPVDVNTPDLMAPVSAKKEKKVSCLFIPDGRVSVSARIDRKGFCEGDEISINADFENTCSRIVVPKAAIVARHTYLANGQTKVLTQKLSSVRGNHIISGTCESWRGKSLRVQKIKPSILGCNILRVEYSLLIYVSVPGSKKVILDLPLVIGSKSGLSSRTSSMASRTSSEMSWVDLNIPDTPEAPPCYMDIIPEDHRLESPTTPLLDDSSLDSPIFMYPSEFKFMPPPTYTEVDPCIVNNNVQ
;
A
#
# COMPACT_ATOMS: atom_id res chain seq x y z
N MET A 1 45.82 -25.63 -3.66
CA MET A 1 44.46 -25.05 -3.68
C MET A 1 44.05 -24.92 -5.14
N VAL A 2 43.14 -25.77 -5.63
CA VAL A 2 42.71 -25.72 -7.04
C VAL A 2 41.76 -24.53 -7.19
N MET A 3 42.23 -23.47 -7.84
CA MET A 3 41.37 -22.33 -8.19
C MET A 3 40.56 -22.70 -9.44
N PHE A 4 39.28 -22.98 -9.24
CA PHE A 4 38.34 -23.17 -10.33
C PHE A 4 38.12 -21.82 -11.05
N LYS A 5 38.39 -21.77 -12.36
CA LYS A 5 38.18 -20.54 -13.15
C LYS A 5 36.72 -20.15 -13.10
N LYS A 6 36.40 -18.97 -12.55
CA LYS A 6 35.03 -18.46 -12.49
C LYS A 6 34.67 -17.81 -13.82
N VAL A 7 33.41 -17.99 -14.25
CA VAL A 7 32.88 -17.34 -15.46
C VAL A 7 32.76 -15.83 -15.22
N LYS A 8 32.98 -15.01 -16.25
CA LYS A 8 33.02 -13.53 -16.14
C LYS A 8 31.68 -13.01 -15.63
N THR A 9 30.60 -13.44 -16.27
CA THR A 9 29.23 -13.05 -15.93
C THR A 9 28.33 -14.28 -16.01
N LEU A 10 27.52 -14.49 -14.96
CA LEU A 10 26.42 -15.45 -14.94
C LEU A 10 25.24 -14.80 -14.21
N GLU A 11 24.26 -14.33 -14.96
CA GLU A 11 23.12 -13.58 -14.41
C GLU A 11 21.79 -14.04 -15.01
N VAL A 12 20.76 -14.10 -14.18
CA VAL A 12 19.37 -14.22 -14.64
C VAL A 12 18.83 -12.81 -14.88
N VAL A 13 18.21 -12.57 -16.03
CA VAL A 13 17.59 -11.28 -16.38
C VAL A 13 16.14 -11.53 -16.77
N PHE A 14 15.20 -11.02 -15.98
CA PHE A 14 13.78 -11.06 -16.34
C PHE A 14 13.50 -10.09 -17.47
N SER A 15 12.49 -10.40 -18.29
CA SER A 15 12.05 -9.50 -19.37
C SER A 15 11.53 -8.19 -18.79
N ASP A 16 10.72 -8.30 -17.73
CA ASP A 16 10.23 -7.19 -16.93
C ASP A 16 10.77 -7.31 -15.50
N PRO A 17 11.80 -6.55 -15.11
CA PRO A 17 12.46 -6.70 -13.81
C PRO A 17 11.63 -6.20 -12.63
N ASP A 18 10.80 -5.18 -12.84
CA ASP A 18 9.99 -4.55 -11.79
C ASP A 18 8.53 -5.04 -11.79
N LYS A 19 8.19 -5.99 -12.66
CA LYS A 19 6.84 -6.55 -12.75
C LYS A 19 6.54 -7.42 -11.53
N VAL A 20 5.36 -7.21 -10.95
CA VAL A 20 4.75 -8.11 -9.98
C VAL A 20 3.82 -9.05 -10.74
N TYR A 21 4.05 -10.35 -10.62
CA TYR A 21 3.32 -11.37 -11.37
C TYR A 21 2.07 -11.85 -10.61
N CYS A 22 1.01 -12.18 -11.34
CA CYS A 22 -0.22 -12.77 -10.79
C CYS A 22 -0.34 -14.26 -11.16
N SER A 23 -1.27 -14.97 -10.51
CA SER A 23 -1.58 -16.37 -10.88
C SER A 23 -1.89 -16.49 -12.37
N GLY A 24 -1.34 -17.52 -13.01
CA GLY A 24 -1.52 -17.78 -14.44
C GLY A 24 -0.64 -16.95 -15.38
N GLU A 25 0.08 -15.93 -14.89
CA GLU A 25 0.94 -15.14 -15.75
C GLU A 25 2.24 -15.88 -16.11
N LYS A 26 2.74 -15.58 -17.31
CA LYS A 26 4.03 -16.08 -17.79
C LYS A 26 5.18 -15.24 -17.26
N VAL A 27 6.12 -15.89 -16.59
CA VAL A 27 7.42 -15.32 -16.20
C VAL A 27 8.43 -15.69 -17.29
N ALA A 28 9.00 -14.70 -17.95
CA ALA A 28 9.97 -14.91 -19.03
C ALA A 28 11.23 -14.07 -18.83
N GLY A 29 12.35 -14.57 -19.33
CA GLY A 29 13.62 -13.88 -19.22
C GLY A 29 14.72 -14.59 -19.99
N ARG A 30 15.96 -14.28 -19.63
CA ARG A 30 17.16 -14.87 -20.20
C ARG A 30 18.26 -15.04 -19.17
N VAL A 31 19.05 -16.10 -19.30
CA VAL A 31 20.30 -16.29 -18.57
C VAL A 31 21.43 -15.78 -19.45
N VAL A 32 22.17 -14.80 -18.93
CA VAL A 32 23.30 -14.18 -19.61
C VAL A 32 24.60 -14.80 -19.12
N VAL A 33 25.41 -15.28 -20.05
CA VAL A 33 26.73 -15.86 -19.77
C VAL A 33 27.80 -15.12 -20.57
N GLU A 34 28.86 -14.68 -19.90
CA GLU A 34 30.08 -14.16 -20.52
C GLU A 34 31.31 -14.87 -19.95
N VAL A 35 32.28 -15.18 -20.80
CA VAL A 35 33.51 -15.90 -20.41
C VAL A 35 34.76 -15.07 -20.69
N CYS A 36 35.78 -15.17 -19.83
CA CYS A 36 37.09 -14.54 -20.05
C CYS A 36 38.00 -15.39 -20.95
N ASP A 37 37.85 -16.71 -20.89
CA ASP A 37 38.61 -17.69 -21.66
C ASP A 37 37.65 -18.60 -22.43
N VAL A 38 38.14 -19.26 -23.49
CA VAL A 38 37.36 -20.28 -24.21
C VAL A 38 36.94 -21.37 -23.21
N THR A 39 35.63 -21.55 -23.04
CA THR A 39 35.05 -22.38 -21.99
C THR A 39 34.04 -23.34 -22.61
N ARG A 40 34.21 -24.63 -22.33
CA ARG A 40 33.24 -25.67 -22.68
C ARG A 40 32.13 -25.74 -21.63
N VAL A 41 30.88 -25.66 -22.07
CA VAL A 41 29.68 -25.71 -21.24
C VAL A 41 28.90 -26.96 -21.61
N LYS A 42 28.54 -27.76 -20.59
CA LYS A 42 27.74 -28.96 -20.77
C LYS A 42 26.25 -28.63 -20.85
N ALA A 43 25.77 -27.83 -19.91
CA ALA A 43 24.36 -27.44 -19.85
C ALA A 43 24.19 -26.11 -19.10
N VAL A 44 23.16 -25.37 -19.49
CA VAL A 44 22.61 -24.27 -18.70
C VAL A 44 21.22 -24.70 -18.26
N ARG A 45 21.01 -24.83 -16.95
CA ARG A 45 19.72 -25.27 -16.38
C ARG A 45 19.12 -24.17 -15.54
N ILE A 46 17.81 -24.16 -15.41
CA ILE A 46 17.10 -23.28 -14.49
C ILE A 46 16.20 -24.09 -13.56
N LEU A 47 16.07 -23.60 -12.33
CA LEU A 47 15.09 -24.03 -11.35
C LEU A 47 14.35 -22.81 -10.87
N ALA A 48 13.07 -22.71 -11.20
CA ALA A 48 12.16 -21.72 -10.65
C ALA A 48 11.38 -22.33 -9.48
N CYS A 49 11.38 -21.63 -8.35
CA CYS A 49 10.68 -22.07 -7.15
C CYS A 49 9.93 -20.92 -6.50
N GLY A 50 8.76 -21.24 -5.96
CA GLY A 50 7.96 -20.38 -5.10
C GLY A 50 7.66 -21.11 -3.81
N VAL A 51 8.18 -20.63 -2.69
CA VAL A 51 8.09 -21.36 -1.41
C VAL A 51 7.72 -20.41 -0.28
N ALA A 52 6.65 -20.75 0.44
CA ALA A 52 6.40 -20.17 1.75
C ALA A 52 7.14 -20.96 2.82
N LYS A 53 7.80 -20.24 3.73
CA LYS A 53 8.53 -20.81 4.85
C LYS A 53 8.15 -20.08 6.11
N VAL A 54 7.89 -20.84 7.16
CA VAL A 54 7.55 -20.32 8.48
C VAL A 54 8.46 -20.98 9.49
N LEU A 55 9.05 -20.17 10.37
CA LEU A 55 10.03 -20.60 11.35
C LEU A 55 9.97 -19.75 12.63
N TRP A 56 9.82 -20.40 13.77
CA TRP A 56 10.04 -19.77 15.07
C TRP A 56 10.52 -20.76 16.14
N LEU A 57 11.04 -20.22 17.23
CA LEU A 57 11.39 -20.99 18.43
C LEU A 57 10.27 -20.89 19.48
N GLN A 58 9.96 -22.01 20.10
CA GLN A 58 9.05 -22.14 21.24
C GLN A 58 9.77 -22.92 22.35
N GLY A 59 10.36 -22.18 23.30
CA GLY A 59 11.29 -22.74 24.26
C GLY A 59 12.53 -23.30 23.54
N SER A 60 12.85 -24.58 23.78
CA SER A 60 13.92 -25.32 23.10
C SER A 60 13.49 -25.97 21.78
N GLN A 61 12.20 -25.96 21.45
CA GLN A 61 11.69 -26.60 20.23
C GLN A 61 11.60 -25.60 19.07
N GLN A 62 12.03 -26.04 17.89
CA GLN A 62 11.93 -25.28 16.65
C GLN A 62 10.69 -25.70 15.88
N CYS A 63 9.79 -24.75 15.63
CA CYS A 63 8.61 -24.95 14.81
C CYS A 63 8.91 -24.45 13.41
N LYS A 64 8.85 -25.35 12.43
CA LYS A 64 9.19 -25.06 11.03
C LYS A 64 8.16 -25.72 10.12
N GLN A 65 7.66 -24.97 9.15
CA GLN A 65 6.82 -25.47 8.06
C GLN A 65 7.25 -24.81 6.76
N ALA A 66 7.24 -25.57 5.67
CA ALA A 66 7.43 -25.04 4.34
C ALA A 66 6.33 -25.56 3.42
N MET A 67 5.93 -24.75 2.45
CA MET A 67 4.94 -25.08 1.43
C MET A 67 5.45 -24.59 0.09
N GLU A 68 5.52 -25.46 -0.90
CA GLU A 68 5.92 -25.13 -2.26
C GLU A 68 4.67 -24.79 -3.08
N TYR A 69 4.68 -23.65 -3.76
CA TYR A 69 3.63 -23.18 -4.69
C TYR A 69 4.06 -23.33 -6.15
N LEU A 70 5.35 -23.25 -6.41
CA LEU A 70 5.93 -23.37 -7.74
C LEU A 70 7.19 -24.21 -7.65
N ARG A 71 7.32 -25.16 -8.58
CA ARG A 71 8.56 -25.86 -8.88
C ARG A 71 8.59 -26.16 -10.37
N TYR A 72 9.52 -25.54 -11.07
CA TYR A 72 9.73 -25.71 -12.50
C TYR A 72 11.22 -25.84 -12.77
N GLU A 73 11.61 -26.83 -13.55
CA GLU A 73 13.00 -27.08 -13.93
C GLU A 73 13.07 -27.24 -15.45
N ASP A 74 14.09 -26.62 -16.05
CA ASP A 74 14.29 -26.67 -17.50
C ASP A 74 15.77 -26.59 -17.87
N THR A 75 16.13 -27.15 -19.03
CA THR A 75 17.49 -27.07 -19.60
C THR A 75 17.44 -26.18 -20.83
N LEU A 76 18.15 -25.05 -20.77
CA LEU A 76 18.08 -24.01 -21.79
C LEU A 76 19.02 -24.31 -22.96
N LEU A 77 18.51 -24.06 -24.17
CA LEU A 77 19.25 -24.20 -25.41
C LEU A 77 19.61 -22.82 -25.97
N LEU A 78 20.74 -22.76 -26.69
CA LEU A 78 21.17 -21.55 -27.40
C LEU A 78 20.64 -21.62 -28.85
N GLU A 79 19.95 -20.59 -29.33
CA GLU A 79 19.33 -20.60 -30.68
C GLU A 79 20.35 -20.75 -31.83
N ASP A 80 21.60 -20.29 -31.63
CA ASP A 80 22.59 -20.12 -32.71
C ASP A 80 23.76 -21.13 -32.73
N GLN A 81 23.73 -22.22 -31.95
CA GLN A 81 24.79 -23.25 -32.03
C GLN A 81 24.24 -24.66 -32.30
N PRO A 82 24.70 -25.35 -33.37
CA PRO A 82 24.47 -26.78 -33.47
C PRO A 82 25.17 -27.47 -32.30
N ALA A 83 24.44 -28.32 -31.59
CA ALA A 83 25.02 -29.16 -30.55
C ALA A 83 26.20 -29.94 -31.15
N ALA A 84 27.37 -29.87 -30.52
CA ALA A 84 28.47 -30.75 -30.86
C ALA A 84 28.02 -32.22 -30.68
N GLU A 85 28.74 -33.20 -31.25
CA GLU A 85 28.47 -34.65 -31.09
C GLU A 85 28.33 -35.12 -29.63
N ASP A 86 28.73 -34.28 -28.68
CA ASP A 86 28.78 -34.51 -27.23
C ASP A 86 27.84 -33.57 -26.44
N GLU A 87 26.83 -32.97 -27.11
CA GLU A 87 25.82 -32.00 -26.61
C GLU A 87 26.36 -30.73 -25.92
N SER A 88 27.67 -30.53 -25.89
CA SER A 88 28.31 -29.38 -25.24
C SER A 88 28.47 -28.18 -26.15
N VAL A 89 28.35 -26.98 -25.59
CA VAL A 89 28.50 -25.69 -26.27
C VAL A 89 29.87 -25.08 -25.94
N ILE A 90 30.56 -24.51 -26.93
CA ILE A 90 31.84 -23.81 -26.71
C ILE A 90 31.58 -22.30 -26.68
N LEU A 91 31.84 -21.69 -25.52
CA LEU A 91 31.75 -20.25 -25.33
C LEU A 91 33.13 -19.62 -25.52
N ARG A 92 33.19 -18.58 -26.36
CA ARG A 92 34.39 -17.78 -26.63
C ARG A 92 34.28 -16.39 -25.97
N PRO A 93 35.41 -15.81 -25.51
CA PRO A 93 35.44 -14.46 -24.96
C PRO A 93 35.02 -13.41 -25.98
N GLY A 94 34.53 -12.28 -25.48
CA GLY A 94 34.08 -11.14 -26.32
C GLY A 94 32.62 -11.22 -26.76
N ASN A 95 31.97 -12.38 -26.63
CA ASN A 95 30.55 -12.57 -26.94
C ASN A 95 29.71 -12.69 -25.67
N LYS A 96 28.45 -12.26 -25.78
CA LYS A 96 27.42 -12.41 -24.76
C LYS A 96 26.45 -13.49 -25.20
N TYR A 97 26.33 -14.56 -24.40
CA TYR A 97 25.45 -15.69 -24.71
C TYR A 97 24.17 -15.56 -23.90
N GLU A 98 23.03 -15.54 -24.58
CA GLU A 98 21.72 -15.35 -23.96
C GLU A 98 20.84 -16.60 -24.15
N TYR A 99 20.50 -17.23 -23.03
CA TYR A 99 19.65 -18.42 -23.00
C TYR A 99 18.24 -18.01 -22.54
N LYS A 100 17.27 -18.02 -23.44
CA LYS A 100 15.89 -17.62 -23.13
C LYS A 100 15.20 -18.68 -22.27
N PHE A 101 14.37 -18.24 -21.33
CA PHE A 101 13.49 -19.11 -20.55
C PHE A 101 12.10 -18.49 -20.41
N GLY A 102 11.09 -19.34 -20.22
CA GLY A 102 9.74 -18.88 -19.89
C GLY A 102 8.89 -20.00 -19.32
N PHE A 103 8.23 -19.72 -18.21
CA PHE A 103 7.30 -20.64 -17.55
C PHE A 103 6.07 -19.89 -17.05
N GLU A 104 4.97 -20.60 -16.81
CA GLU A 104 3.73 -20.02 -16.33
C GLU A 104 3.55 -20.29 -14.83
N LEU A 105 3.03 -19.30 -14.12
CA LEU A 105 2.66 -19.48 -12.72
C LEU A 105 1.40 -20.37 -12.64
N PRO A 106 1.33 -21.31 -11.67
CA PRO A 106 0.15 -22.15 -11.51
C PRO A 106 -1.14 -21.35 -11.35
N GLN A 107 -2.20 -21.86 -11.95
CA GLN A 107 -3.56 -21.36 -11.76
C GLN A 107 -4.04 -21.71 -10.35
N GLY A 108 -4.55 -20.72 -9.61
CA GLY A 108 -5.07 -20.90 -8.25
C GLY A 108 -4.40 -20.00 -7.22
N PRO A 109 -4.74 -20.18 -5.93
CA PRO A 109 -4.24 -19.32 -4.86
C PRO A 109 -2.73 -19.52 -4.69
N LEU A 110 -1.97 -18.49 -5.05
CA LEU A 110 -0.53 -18.44 -4.83
C LEU A 110 -0.26 -17.71 -3.52
N GLY A 111 0.78 -18.14 -2.80
CA GLY A 111 1.28 -17.33 -1.70
C GLY A 111 1.76 -15.99 -2.24
N THR A 112 1.20 -14.87 -1.77
CA THR A 112 1.72 -13.54 -2.11
C THR A 112 3.11 -13.35 -1.50
N SER A 113 4.05 -12.80 -2.27
CA SER A 113 5.40 -12.48 -1.82
C SER A 113 5.39 -11.65 -0.55
N PHE A 114 6.06 -12.14 0.48
CA PHE A 114 5.98 -11.55 1.81
C PHE A 114 7.23 -11.83 2.61
N LYS A 115 7.62 -10.88 3.46
CA LYS A 115 8.70 -11.04 4.42
C LYS A 115 8.27 -10.53 5.79
N GLY A 116 8.00 -11.47 6.69
CA GLY A 116 7.64 -11.23 8.07
C GLY A 116 8.72 -11.67 9.05
N LYS A 117 8.43 -11.52 10.34
CA LYS A 117 9.35 -11.89 11.44
C LYS A 117 9.57 -13.39 11.56
N TYR A 118 8.51 -14.17 11.36
CA TYR A 118 8.52 -15.63 11.56
C TYR A 118 8.24 -16.40 10.28
N GLY A 119 8.22 -15.74 9.12
CA GLY A 119 8.00 -16.42 7.86
C GLY A 119 8.12 -15.50 6.66
N CYS A 120 8.33 -16.11 5.50
CA CYS A 120 8.42 -15.44 4.22
C CYS A 120 7.75 -16.29 3.13
N VAL A 121 7.43 -15.64 2.02
CA VAL A 121 7.02 -16.28 0.77
C VAL A 121 7.93 -15.70 -0.30
N ASP A 122 8.81 -16.53 -0.84
CA ASP A 122 9.82 -16.10 -1.80
C ASP A 122 9.66 -16.85 -3.12
N TYR A 123 9.70 -16.10 -4.22
CA TYR A 123 9.78 -16.64 -5.57
C TYR A 123 11.11 -16.28 -6.20
N TRP A 124 11.73 -17.23 -6.88
CA TRP A 124 13.05 -17.05 -7.48
C TRP A 124 13.29 -18.00 -8.63
N VAL A 125 14.20 -17.59 -9.51
CA VAL A 125 14.82 -18.42 -10.53
C VAL A 125 16.29 -18.58 -10.19
N LYS A 126 16.76 -19.82 -10.12
CA LYS A 126 18.16 -20.17 -9.98
C LYS A 126 18.65 -20.75 -11.30
N ALA A 127 19.71 -20.20 -11.86
CA ALA A 127 20.37 -20.74 -13.03
C ALA A 127 21.65 -21.48 -12.61
N PHE A 128 21.89 -22.63 -13.25
CA PHE A 128 23.02 -23.51 -13.07
C PHE A 128 23.81 -23.58 -14.37
N LEU A 129 25.12 -23.43 -14.27
CA LEU A 129 26.05 -23.55 -15.38
C LEU A 129 26.96 -24.75 -15.13
N ASP A 130 26.71 -25.82 -15.87
CA ASP A 130 27.47 -27.07 -15.76
C ASP A 130 28.65 -27.05 -16.73
N ARG A 131 29.85 -27.27 -16.19
CA ARG A 131 31.09 -27.33 -16.98
C ARG A 131 31.80 -28.66 -16.73
N PRO A 132 32.45 -29.26 -17.74
CA PRO A 132 33.20 -30.50 -17.57
C PRO A 132 34.25 -30.39 -16.46
N SER A 133 34.33 -31.39 -15.59
CA SER A 133 35.31 -31.49 -14.50
C SER A 133 35.33 -30.29 -13.54
N GLN A 134 34.22 -29.57 -13.42
CA GLN A 134 34.05 -28.41 -12.55
C GLN A 134 32.73 -28.53 -11.78
N PRO A 135 32.65 -28.03 -10.54
CA PRO A 135 31.36 -27.91 -9.86
C PRO A 135 30.44 -26.93 -10.61
N SER A 136 29.14 -27.21 -10.58
CA SER A 136 28.12 -26.35 -11.19
C SER A 136 28.17 -24.95 -10.55
N GLN A 137 28.26 -23.92 -11.38
CA GLN A 137 28.17 -22.54 -10.91
C GLN A 137 26.70 -22.12 -10.88
N GLU A 138 26.26 -21.50 -9.79
CA GLU A 138 24.87 -21.06 -9.65
C GLU A 138 24.74 -19.55 -9.49
N THR A 139 23.62 -19.01 -9.96
CA THR A 139 23.16 -17.64 -9.69
C THR A 139 21.66 -17.67 -9.39
N LYS A 140 21.18 -16.75 -8.56
CA LYS A 140 19.79 -16.74 -8.09
C LYS A 140 19.22 -15.33 -8.15
N LYS A 141 18.03 -15.17 -8.73
CA LYS A 141 17.31 -13.89 -8.77
C LYS A 141 15.87 -14.06 -8.32
N TYR A 142 15.39 -13.13 -7.50
CA TYR A 142 14.04 -13.13 -6.96
C TYR A 142 13.09 -12.35 -7.88
N PHE A 143 11.82 -12.72 -7.87
CA PHE A 143 10.73 -11.97 -8.50
C PHE A 143 9.54 -11.91 -7.55
N GLU A 144 8.67 -10.93 -7.75
CA GLU A 144 7.53 -10.67 -6.87
C GLU A 144 6.26 -11.29 -7.46
N VAL A 145 5.49 -11.98 -6.62
CA VAL A 145 4.18 -12.54 -6.96
C VAL A 145 3.14 -11.96 -6.03
N MET A 146 1.99 -11.56 -6.56
CA MET A 146 0.87 -11.06 -5.79
C MET A 146 -0.41 -11.79 -6.21
N ASP A 147 -1.14 -12.28 -5.22
CA ASP A 147 -2.49 -12.81 -5.41
C ASP A 147 -3.47 -11.66 -5.15
N PRO A 148 -4.06 -11.06 -6.20
CA PRO A 148 -4.87 -9.85 -6.05
C PRO A 148 -6.19 -10.16 -5.34
N VAL A 149 -6.47 -9.41 -4.27
CA VAL A 149 -7.76 -9.43 -3.60
C VAL A 149 -8.60 -8.25 -4.10
N ASP A 150 -9.69 -8.55 -4.81
CA ASP A 150 -10.61 -7.51 -5.28
C ASP A 150 -11.50 -7.01 -4.15
N VAL A 151 -11.26 -5.74 -3.79
CA VAL A 151 -11.96 -5.03 -2.74
C VAL A 151 -13.44 -4.80 -3.06
N ASN A 152 -13.82 -4.85 -4.34
CA ASN A 152 -15.20 -4.61 -4.78
C ASN A 152 -16.12 -5.84 -4.68
N THR A 153 -15.61 -6.96 -4.15
CA THR A 153 -16.42 -8.15 -3.89
C THR A 153 -17.59 -7.79 -2.96
N PRO A 154 -18.84 -8.24 -3.23
CA PRO A 154 -20.03 -7.80 -2.48
C PRO A 154 -19.90 -8.00 -0.96
N ASP A 155 -19.30 -9.10 -0.52
CA ASP A 155 -19.05 -9.39 0.90
C ASP A 155 -18.10 -8.38 1.58
N LEU A 156 -17.21 -7.76 0.80
CA LEU A 156 -16.27 -6.75 1.29
C LEU A 156 -16.85 -5.33 1.25
N MET A 157 -17.90 -5.12 0.46
CA MET A 157 -18.62 -3.84 0.36
C MET A 157 -19.70 -3.69 1.44
N ALA A 158 -20.06 -4.77 2.13
CA ALA A 158 -21.04 -4.73 3.20
C ALA A 158 -20.53 -3.94 4.43
N PRO A 159 -21.40 -3.16 5.09
CA PRO A 159 -21.02 -2.43 6.29
C PRO A 159 -20.74 -3.38 7.46
N VAL A 160 -19.75 -3.02 8.27
CA VAL A 160 -19.36 -3.80 9.45
C VAL A 160 -19.68 -2.99 10.69
N SER A 161 -20.38 -3.59 11.65
CA SER A 161 -20.70 -2.94 12.93
C SER A 161 -20.55 -3.89 14.11
N ALA A 162 -20.15 -3.35 15.26
CA ALA A 162 -20.11 -4.09 16.51
C ALA A 162 -20.45 -3.19 17.69
N LYS A 163 -20.99 -3.79 18.76
CA LYS A 163 -21.27 -3.12 20.04
C LYS A 163 -20.73 -3.95 21.19
N LYS A 164 -20.19 -3.29 22.21
CA LYS A 164 -19.70 -3.94 23.42
C LYS A 164 -19.88 -3.02 24.61
N GLU A 165 -20.23 -3.62 25.72
CA GLU A 165 -20.40 -2.94 27.00
C GLU A 165 -19.57 -3.66 28.06
N LYS A 166 -19.08 -2.90 29.03
CA LYS A 166 -18.38 -3.43 30.19
C LYS A 166 -18.81 -2.71 31.46
N LYS A 167 -19.14 -3.49 32.50
CA LYS A 167 -19.36 -2.98 33.86
C LYS A 167 -18.03 -2.53 34.49
N VAL A 168 -18.01 -1.30 34.99
CA VAL A 168 -16.90 -0.67 35.72
C VAL A 168 -17.51 0.00 36.95
N SER A 169 -17.59 -0.77 38.03
CA SER A 169 -18.21 -0.34 39.27
C SER A 169 -17.22 0.35 40.22
N CYS A 170 -17.76 1.20 41.09
CA CYS A 170 -17.08 1.71 42.28
C CYS A 170 -18.08 1.77 43.45
N LEU A 171 -17.60 2.13 44.65
CA LEU A 171 -18.42 2.16 45.87
C LEU A 171 -19.67 3.06 45.74
N PHE A 172 -19.53 4.22 45.08
CA PHE A 172 -20.62 5.20 44.91
C PHE A 172 -21.45 4.98 43.64
N ILE A 173 -20.92 4.23 42.67
CA ILE A 173 -21.60 3.93 41.39
C ILE A 173 -21.47 2.42 41.13
N PRO A 174 -22.30 1.59 41.78
CA PRO A 174 -22.21 0.13 41.67
C PRO A 174 -22.54 -0.38 40.27
N ASP A 175 -23.33 0.38 39.50
CA ASP A 175 -23.76 0.05 38.14
C ASP A 175 -23.11 0.90 37.04
N GLY A 176 -21.92 1.44 37.31
CA GLY A 176 -21.16 2.18 36.29
C GLY A 176 -20.80 1.29 35.10
N ARG A 177 -20.99 1.78 33.88
CA ARG A 177 -20.71 1.06 32.63
C ARG A 177 -19.95 1.93 31.64
N VAL A 178 -19.23 1.26 30.76
CA VAL A 178 -18.61 1.87 29.58
C VAL A 178 -19.09 1.07 28.37
N SER A 179 -19.79 1.74 27.47
CA SER A 179 -20.32 1.15 26.25
C SER A 179 -19.69 1.81 25.03
N VAL A 180 -19.44 1.00 24.00
CA VAL A 180 -18.96 1.45 22.69
C VAL A 180 -19.72 0.70 21.62
N SER A 181 -20.24 1.45 20.65
CA SER A 181 -20.79 0.90 19.42
C SER A 181 -20.09 1.58 18.25
N ALA A 182 -19.77 0.82 17.21
CA ALA A 182 -19.10 1.36 16.05
C ALA A 182 -19.57 0.68 14.77
N ARG A 183 -19.51 1.44 13.68
CA ARG A 183 -19.87 1.05 12.33
C ARG A 183 -18.91 1.68 11.32
N ILE A 184 -18.53 0.90 10.32
CA ILE A 184 -17.85 1.34 9.10
C ILE A 184 -18.73 1.00 7.89
N ASP A 185 -18.52 1.72 6.81
CA ASP A 185 -19.27 1.64 5.56
C ASP A 185 -19.03 0.33 4.80
N ARG A 186 -17.79 -0.17 4.83
CA ARG A 186 -17.37 -1.39 4.15
C ARG A 186 -16.24 -2.10 4.91
N LYS A 187 -15.95 -3.35 4.54
CA LYS A 187 -14.85 -4.17 5.08
C LYS A 187 -13.57 -4.02 4.25
N GLY A 188 -13.71 -3.77 2.96
CA GLY A 188 -12.64 -3.69 1.97
C GLY A 188 -12.10 -2.27 1.76
N PHE A 189 -10.77 -2.10 1.84
CA PHE A 189 -10.10 -0.83 1.60
C PHE A 189 -8.83 -1.03 0.76
N CYS A 190 -8.35 0.05 0.15
CA CYS A 190 -7.08 0.08 -0.56
C CYS A 190 -6.04 0.92 0.16
N GLU A 191 -4.79 0.77 -0.27
CA GLU A 191 -3.72 1.67 0.17
C GLU A 191 -4.09 3.13 -0.09
N GLY A 192 -3.92 3.98 0.92
CA GLY A 192 -4.22 5.40 0.83
C GLY A 192 -5.68 5.79 1.07
N ASP A 193 -6.61 4.84 1.06
CA ASP A 193 -8.02 5.08 1.37
C ASP A 193 -8.19 5.55 2.82
N GLU A 194 -9.31 6.23 3.07
CA GLU A 194 -9.67 6.74 4.38
C GLU A 194 -10.89 5.98 4.93
N ILE A 195 -10.75 5.42 6.14
CA ILE A 195 -11.82 4.69 6.81
C ILE A 195 -12.67 5.70 7.58
N SER A 196 -13.96 5.78 7.24
CA SER A 196 -14.93 6.62 7.93
C SER A 196 -15.55 5.87 9.12
N ILE A 197 -15.19 6.29 10.33
CA ILE A 197 -15.61 5.62 11.57
C ILE A 197 -16.81 6.36 12.18
N ASN A 198 -17.95 5.67 12.24
CA ASN A 198 -19.12 6.10 13.00
C ASN A 198 -19.13 5.34 14.32
N ALA A 199 -19.06 6.02 15.45
CA ALA A 199 -19.04 5.38 16.75
C ALA A 199 -19.79 6.18 17.80
N ASP A 200 -20.43 5.50 18.74
CA ASP A 200 -21.05 6.09 19.92
C ASP A 200 -20.42 5.47 21.17
N PHE A 201 -20.00 6.34 22.08
CA PHE A 201 -19.35 6.01 23.33
C PHE A 201 -20.20 6.53 24.48
N GLU A 202 -20.43 5.70 25.48
CA GLU A 202 -21.21 6.04 26.66
C GLU A 202 -20.39 5.70 27.91
N ASN A 203 -20.28 6.67 28.81
CA ASN A 203 -19.54 6.51 30.05
C ASN A 203 -20.43 6.87 31.25
N THR A 204 -20.96 5.85 31.92
CA THR A 204 -21.69 6.00 33.19
C THR A 204 -20.84 5.59 34.40
N CYS A 205 -19.54 5.30 34.19
CA CYS A 205 -18.63 4.96 35.29
C CYS A 205 -17.98 6.21 35.89
N SER A 206 -17.47 6.09 37.12
CA SER A 206 -16.88 7.21 37.87
C SER A 206 -15.53 7.71 37.34
N ARG A 207 -15.04 7.21 36.20
CA ARG A 207 -13.69 7.48 35.68
C ARG A 207 -13.78 8.24 34.38
N ILE A 208 -12.78 9.08 34.12
CA ILE A 208 -12.60 9.70 32.80
C ILE A 208 -12.02 8.65 31.85
N VAL A 209 -12.69 8.42 30.72
CA VAL A 209 -12.29 7.41 29.74
C VAL A 209 -11.84 8.06 28.43
N VAL A 210 -11.02 7.34 27.65
CA VAL A 210 -10.49 7.87 26.38
C VAL A 210 -10.76 6.88 25.24
N PRO A 211 -11.58 7.24 24.24
CA PRO A 211 -11.79 6.47 23.04
C PRO A 211 -10.59 6.60 22.08
N LYS A 212 -10.21 5.49 21.47
CA LYS A 212 -9.12 5.38 20.50
C LYS A 212 -9.51 4.40 19.40
N ALA A 213 -9.02 4.63 18.20
CA ALA A 213 -9.10 3.65 17.12
C ALA A 213 -7.72 3.41 16.50
N ALA A 214 -7.46 2.19 16.04
CA ALA A 214 -6.19 1.83 15.42
C ALA A 214 -6.37 0.75 14.36
N ILE A 215 -5.67 0.89 13.23
CA ILE A 215 -5.48 -0.19 12.27
C ILE A 215 -4.37 -1.08 12.79
N VAL A 216 -4.63 -2.39 12.79
CA VAL A 216 -3.70 -3.39 13.29
C VAL A 216 -3.57 -4.51 12.26
N ALA A 217 -2.34 -4.85 11.92
CA ALA A 217 -1.99 -6.03 11.13
C ALA A 217 -1.83 -7.24 12.07
N ARG A 218 -2.43 -8.38 11.69
CA ARG A 218 -2.21 -9.70 12.30
C ARG A 218 -1.50 -10.58 11.31
N HIS A 219 -0.27 -10.92 11.64
CA HIS A 219 0.49 -11.92 10.92
C HIS A 219 0.33 -13.26 11.64
N THR A 220 -0.42 -14.16 11.04
CA THR A 220 -0.68 -15.50 11.57
C THR A 220 0.25 -16.48 10.88
N TYR A 221 1.02 -17.23 11.68
CA TYR A 221 2.01 -18.19 11.23
C TYR A 221 1.61 -19.58 11.75
N LEU A 222 1.57 -20.56 10.86
CA LEU A 222 1.18 -21.93 11.16
C LEU A 222 2.34 -22.87 10.89
N ALA A 223 2.72 -23.66 11.90
CA ALA A 223 3.74 -24.69 11.78
C ALA A 223 3.50 -25.80 12.81
N ASN A 224 3.63 -27.06 12.40
CA ASN A 224 3.49 -28.24 13.26
C ASN A 224 2.20 -28.23 14.12
N GLY A 225 1.07 -27.81 13.54
CA GLY A 225 -0.22 -27.69 14.25
C GLY A 225 -0.31 -26.55 15.28
N GLN A 226 0.75 -25.77 15.45
CA GLN A 226 0.78 -24.60 16.32
C GLN A 226 0.56 -23.31 15.52
N THR A 227 -0.07 -22.34 16.17
CA THR A 227 -0.35 -21.03 15.60
C THR A 227 0.38 -19.95 16.39
N LYS A 228 1.16 -19.12 15.71
CA LYS A 228 1.78 -17.94 16.29
C LYS A 228 1.21 -16.70 15.61
N VAL A 229 0.65 -15.79 16.41
CA VAL A 229 0.10 -14.52 15.90
C VAL A 229 1.01 -13.39 16.35
N LEU A 230 1.49 -12.60 15.39
CA LEU A 230 2.17 -11.34 15.63
C LEU A 230 1.24 -10.20 15.26
N THR A 231 0.97 -9.34 16.23
CA THR A 231 0.09 -8.19 16.08
C THR A 231 0.93 -6.93 15.98
N GLN A 232 0.77 -6.16 14.90
CA GLN A 232 1.47 -4.92 14.65
C GLN A 232 0.48 -3.77 14.52
N LYS A 233 0.61 -2.77 15.38
CA LYS A 233 -0.15 -1.52 15.28
C LYS A 233 0.42 -0.66 14.15
N LEU A 234 -0.45 -0.13 13.29
CA LEU A 234 -0.06 0.65 12.11
C LEU A 234 -0.39 2.13 12.33
N SER A 235 -1.63 2.53 12.06
CA SER A 235 -2.14 3.88 12.27
C SER A 235 -3.10 3.92 13.47
N SER A 236 -3.26 5.10 14.09
CA SER A 236 -4.25 5.28 15.14
C SER A 236 -4.70 6.72 15.31
N VAL A 237 -5.93 6.88 15.77
CA VAL A 237 -6.52 8.15 16.18
C VAL A 237 -6.95 8.09 17.65
N ARG A 238 -6.94 9.24 18.31
CA ARG A 238 -7.35 9.44 19.70
C ARG A 238 -8.50 10.45 19.71
N GLY A 239 -9.58 10.14 20.41
CA GLY A 239 -10.67 11.07 20.68
C GLY A 239 -10.47 11.85 21.98
N ASN A 240 -11.47 12.67 22.31
CA ASN A 240 -11.44 13.51 23.50
C ASN A 240 -11.65 12.68 24.77
N HIS A 241 -11.42 13.30 25.92
CA HIS A 241 -11.73 12.65 27.19
C HIS A 241 -13.24 12.68 27.42
N ILE A 242 -13.82 11.53 27.76
CA ILE A 242 -15.24 11.41 28.12
C ILE A 242 -15.33 11.34 29.64
N ILE A 243 -15.91 12.37 30.25
CA ILE A 243 -16.10 12.43 31.69
C ILE A 243 -17.24 11.52 32.15
N SER A 244 -17.34 11.28 33.46
CA SER A 244 -18.39 10.44 34.05
C SER A 244 -19.78 11.01 33.74
N GLY A 245 -20.72 10.15 33.35
CA GLY A 245 -22.12 10.49 33.06
C GLY A 245 -22.35 11.13 31.69
N THR A 246 -21.39 11.04 30.76
CA THR A 246 -21.49 11.67 29.44
C THR A 246 -21.32 10.67 28.30
N CYS A 247 -21.75 11.09 27.11
CA CYS A 247 -21.61 10.36 25.86
C CYS A 247 -20.83 11.19 24.85
N GLU A 248 -20.09 10.53 23.97
CA GLU A 248 -19.41 11.15 22.84
C GLU A 248 -19.69 10.34 21.58
N SER A 249 -19.77 11.03 20.45
CA SER A 249 -20.12 10.44 19.17
C SER A 249 -19.11 10.85 18.10
N TRP A 250 -18.61 9.88 17.35
CA TRP A 250 -17.87 10.09 16.11
C TRP A 250 -18.83 9.94 14.94
N ARG A 251 -18.84 10.97 14.07
CA ARG A 251 -19.64 11.02 12.84
C ARG A 251 -18.67 11.17 11.68
N GLY A 252 -18.23 10.05 11.13
CA GLY A 252 -17.23 9.99 10.06
C GLY A 252 -15.82 10.38 10.51
N LYS A 253 -15.42 10.01 11.74
CA LYS A 253 -14.04 10.24 12.18
C LYS A 253 -13.11 9.42 11.28
N SER A 254 -12.20 10.10 10.63
CA SER A 254 -11.46 9.54 9.53
C SER A 254 -10.12 8.93 9.98
N LEU A 255 -9.74 7.79 9.40
CA LEU A 255 -8.48 7.10 9.69
C LEU A 255 -7.87 6.55 8.39
N ARG A 256 -6.74 7.11 7.98
CA ARG A 256 -6.07 6.76 6.74
C ARG A 256 -5.35 5.40 6.81
N VAL A 257 -5.50 4.62 5.74
CA VAL A 257 -4.71 3.41 5.47
C VAL A 257 -3.36 3.84 4.90
N GLN A 258 -2.29 3.57 5.64
CA GLN A 258 -0.92 3.90 5.20
C GLN A 258 -0.47 2.96 4.07
N LYS A 259 0.71 3.25 3.49
CA LYS A 259 1.37 2.36 2.52
C LYS A 259 1.77 1.05 3.18
N ILE A 260 0.96 0.01 2.96
CA ILE A 260 1.15 -1.31 3.54
C ILE A 260 0.91 -2.40 2.50
N LYS A 261 1.51 -3.57 2.74
CA LYS A 261 1.29 -4.72 1.87
C LYS A 261 -0.20 -5.13 1.87
N PRO A 262 -0.69 -5.70 0.76
CA PRO A 262 -2.05 -6.22 0.70
C PRO A 262 -2.23 -7.42 1.64
N SER A 263 -3.49 -7.77 1.88
CA SER A 263 -3.88 -8.91 2.71
C SER A 263 -3.50 -10.21 2.02
N ILE A 264 -2.95 -11.15 2.79
CA ILE A 264 -2.51 -12.46 2.29
C ILE A 264 -3.47 -13.50 2.84
N LEU A 265 -4.41 -13.93 1.98
CA LEU A 265 -5.46 -14.88 2.34
C LEU A 265 -5.26 -16.25 1.67
N GLY A 266 -4.63 -16.29 0.48
CA GLY A 266 -4.42 -17.51 -0.31
C GLY A 266 -3.31 -18.44 0.19
N CYS A 267 -2.57 -18.08 1.25
CA CYS A 267 -1.48 -18.90 1.77
C CYS A 267 -1.92 -19.74 2.98
N ASN A 268 -1.64 -21.05 2.93
CA ASN A 268 -2.11 -21.99 3.94
C ASN A 268 -1.34 -21.92 5.27
N ILE A 269 -0.04 -21.60 5.22
CA ILE A 269 0.82 -21.62 6.41
C ILE A 269 1.09 -20.22 6.99
N LEU A 270 0.69 -19.17 6.26
CA LEU A 270 0.94 -17.78 6.61
C LEU A 270 -0.24 -16.93 6.15
N ARG A 271 -0.75 -16.07 7.03
CA ARG A 271 -1.83 -15.13 6.72
C ARG A 271 -1.51 -13.74 7.23
N VAL A 272 -1.91 -12.74 6.46
CA VAL A 272 -1.82 -11.33 6.84
C VAL A 272 -3.21 -10.74 6.74
N GLU A 273 -3.79 -10.46 7.90
CA GLU A 273 -5.13 -9.91 8.04
C GLU A 273 -5.07 -8.57 8.74
N TYR A 274 -6.02 -7.69 8.44
CA TYR A 274 -6.10 -6.38 9.06
C TYR A 274 -7.35 -6.28 9.92
N SER A 275 -7.31 -5.43 10.93
CA SER A 275 -8.49 -5.11 11.72
C SER A 275 -8.44 -3.69 12.22
N LEU A 276 -9.62 -3.07 12.28
CA LEU A 276 -9.84 -1.81 12.95
C LEU A 276 -10.22 -2.09 14.40
N LEU A 277 -9.30 -1.81 15.32
CA LEU A 277 -9.58 -1.86 16.74
C LEU A 277 -10.15 -0.51 17.19
N ILE A 278 -11.37 -0.51 17.71
CA ILE A 278 -11.99 0.65 18.34
C ILE A 278 -12.13 0.33 19.82
N TYR A 279 -11.48 1.11 20.68
CA TYR A 279 -11.40 0.78 22.09
C TYR A 279 -11.43 1.98 23.00
N VAL A 280 -11.98 1.76 24.19
CA VAL A 280 -12.04 2.76 25.26
C VAL A 280 -11.02 2.38 26.34
N SER A 281 -10.10 3.30 26.61
CA SER A 281 -9.12 3.20 27.67
C SER A 281 -9.74 3.66 28.98
N VAL A 282 -9.91 2.73 29.92
CA VAL A 282 -10.43 3.00 31.27
C VAL A 282 -9.27 2.95 32.25
N PRO A 283 -8.89 4.06 32.90
CA PRO A 283 -7.83 4.07 33.91
C PRO A 283 -8.10 3.02 34.99
N GLY A 284 -7.11 2.20 35.36
CA GLY A 284 -7.26 1.17 36.39
C GLY A 284 -8.22 0.01 36.05
N SER A 285 -8.54 -0.23 34.77
CA SER A 285 -9.36 -1.37 34.32
C SER A 285 -8.93 -1.86 32.93
N LYS A 286 -9.29 -3.10 32.57
CA LYS A 286 -9.06 -3.61 31.20
C LYS A 286 -9.83 -2.77 30.17
N LYS A 287 -9.22 -2.50 29.01
CA LYS A 287 -9.85 -1.77 27.89
C LYS A 287 -11.13 -2.46 27.42
N VAL A 288 -12.10 -1.67 26.94
CA VAL A 288 -13.26 -2.18 26.19
C VAL A 288 -12.88 -2.13 24.72
N ILE A 289 -12.77 -3.28 24.05
CA ILE A 289 -12.23 -3.38 22.68
C ILE A 289 -13.29 -3.99 21.76
N LEU A 290 -13.59 -3.27 20.69
CA LEU A 290 -14.22 -3.76 19.47
C LEU A 290 -13.15 -4.08 18.44
N ASP A 291 -13.40 -5.16 17.72
CA ASP A 291 -12.51 -5.67 16.69
C ASP A 291 -13.31 -5.84 15.41
N LEU A 292 -13.11 -4.94 14.45
CA LEU A 292 -13.77 -4.99 13.15
C LEU A 292 -12.76 -5.51 12.12
N PRO A 293 -13.00 -6.67 11.48
CA PRO A 293 -12.10 -7.21 10.48
C PRO A 293 -12.05 -6.29 9.25
N LEU A 294 -10.88 -6.14 8.66
CA LEU A 294 -10.63 -5.38 7.43
C LEU A 294 -9.93 -6.26 6.40
N VAL A 295 -10.16 -5.97 5.12
CA VAL A 295 -9.40 -6.53 4.01
C VAL A 295 -8.79 -5.38 3.24
N ILE A 296 -7.47 -5.43 3.09
CA ILE A 296 -6.70 -4.45 2.32
C ILE A 296 -6.29 -5.12 1.02
N GLY A 297 -6.79 -4.62 -0.10
CA GLY A 297 -6.59 -5.20 -1.43
C GLY A 297 -6.32 -4.14 -2.50
N SER A 298 -6.38 -4.57 -3.76
CA SER A 298 -6.22 -3.69 -4.91
C SER A 298 -7.58 -3.26 -5.45
N LYS A 299 -7.67 -2.05 -6.02
CA LYS A 299 -8.82 -1.68 -6.84
C LYS A 299 -8.65 -2.42 -8.16
N SER A 300 -9.49 -3.42 -8.41
CA SER A 300 -9.55 -4.04 -9.73
C SER A 300 -9.86 -2.95 -10.76
N GLY A 301 -8.97 -2.77 -11.75
CA GLY A 301 -9.08 -1.76 -12.80
C GLY A 301 -10.23 -1.97 -13.80
N LEU A 302 -11.23 -2.80 -13.48
CA LEU A 302 -12.38 -3.08 -14.33
C LEU A 302 -13.62 -2.22 -14.03
N SER A 303 -13.53 -1.24 -13.14
CA SER A 303 -14.63 -0.28 -12.87
C SER A 303 -14.32 1.13 -13.40
N SER A 304 -13.91 1.24 -14.66
CA SER A 304 -13.75 2.51 -15.38
C SER A 304 -14.48 2.59 -16.72
N ARG A 305 -15.50 1.75 -16.97
CA ARG A 305 -16.30 1.82 -18.23
C ARG A 305 -17.81 1.89 -18.07
N THR A 306 -18.33 2.24 -16.90
CA THR A 306 -19.77 2.50 -16.72
C THR A 306 -20.05 3.92 -16.29
N SER A 307 -19.60 4.89 -17.09
CA SER A 307 -20.09 6.26 -17.03
C SER A 307 -20.07 6.91 -18.41
N SER A 308 -20.84 6.37 -19.35
CA SER A 308 -21.28 7.06 -20.57
C SER A 308 -22.31 6.19 -21.30
N MET A 309 -23.60 6.49 -21.16
CA MET A 309 -24.66 6.33 -22.18
C MET A 309 -26.02 6.71 -21.56
N ALA A 310 -26.20 7.98 -21.23
CA ALA A 310 -27.53 8.55 -20.98
C ALA A 310 -27.54 10.03 -21.37
N SER A 311 -27.30 10.30 -22.65
CA SER A 311 -27.69 11.53 -23.35
C SER A 311 -27.45 11.37 -24.84
N ARG A 312 -28.28 10.54 -25.48
CA ARG A 312 -28.45 10.54 -26.93
C ARG A 312 -29.92 10.79 -27.23
N THR A 313 -30.28 12.06 -27.43
CA THR A 313 -31.26 12.50 -28.43
C THR A 313 -31.00 13.96 -28.76
N SER A 314 -31.04 14.28 -30.06
CA SER A 314 -31.22 15.59 -30.73
C SER A 314 -30.09 16.62 -30.55
N SER A 315 -29.43 17.14 -31.59
CA SER A 315 -29.94 17.48 -32.92
C SER A 315 -28.80 17.55 -33.94
N GLU A 316 -29.15 17.25 -35.20
CA GLU A 316 -28.38 17.54 -36.41
C GLU A 316 -28.25 19.07 -36.67
N MET A 317 -27.45 19.39 -37.70
CA MET A 317 -27.11 20.70 -38.30
C MET A 317 -26.08 21.56 -37.57
N SER A 318 -25.13 22.26 -38.21
CA SER A 318 -24.48 22.25 -39.54
C SER A 318 -23.57 23.49 -39.50
N TRP A 319 -22.41 23.42 -40.12
CA TRP A 319 -21.45 24.51 -40.30
C TRP A 319 -22.05 25.77 -40.96
N VAL A 320 -22.13 26.87 -40.22
CA VAL A 320 -22.21 28.32 -40.56
C VAL A 320 -22.46 29.02 -39.20
N ASP A 321 -21.87 30.12 -38.75
CA ASP A 321 -21.30 31.30 -39.39
C ASP A 321 -20.25 31.95 -38.46
N LEU A 322 -19.32 32.66 -39.10
CA LEU A 322 -18.47 33.70 -38.51
C LEU A 322 -19.30 34.87 -37.97
N ASN A 323 -18.68 35.61 -37.03
CA ASN A 323 -19.06 36.93 -36.48
C ASN A 323 -20.04 36.94 -35.31
N ILE A 324 -19.53 37.27 -34.11
CA ILE A 324 -20.03 38.27 -33.13
C ILE A 324 -18.94 38.44 -32.04
N PRO A 325 -18.74 39.65 -31.47
CA PRO A 325 -17.47 40.13 -30.94
C PRO A 325 -17.21 39.79 -29.47
N ASP A 326 -15.94 39.91 -29.07
CA ASP A 326 -15.36 39.66 -27.75
C ASP A 326 -16.22 40.22 -26.59
N THR A 327 -16.64 39.32 -25.70
CA THR A 327 -17.14 39.70 -24.36
C THR A 327 -15.94 39.94 -23.45
N PRO A 328 -15.85 41.10 -22.75
CA PRO A 328 -14.72 41.36 -21.85
C PRO A 328 -14.75 40.41 -20.65
N GLU A 329 -13.66 39.67 -20.46
CA GLU A 329 -13.41 38.81 -19.31
C GLU A 329 -13.34 39.66 -18.04
N ALA A 330 -14.09 39.27 -17.00
CA ALA A 330 -14.10 40.01 -15.74
C ALA A 330 -12.72 39.92 -15.06
N PRO A 331 -12.23 41.00 -14.41
CA PRO A 331 -10.93 40.97 -13.77
C PRO A 331 -10.89 39.96 -12.61
N PRO A 332 -9.73 39.32 -12.36
CA PRO A 332 -9.57 38.29 -11.35
C PRO A 332 -9.87 38.80 -9.94
N CYS A 333 -10.31 37.90 -9.07
CA CYS A 333 -10.64 38.19 -7.68
C CYS A 333 -9.39 38.63 -6.91
N TYR A 334 -9.51 39.65 -6.06
CA TYR A 334 -8.40 40.19 -5.26
C TYR A 334 -7.70 39.12 -4.40
N MET A 335 -8.39 38.03 -4.04
CA MET A 335 -7.85 36.90 -3.27
C MET A 335 -6.84 36.02 -4.02
N ASP A 336 -6.75 36.17 -5.35
CA ASP A 336 -5.85 35.38 -6.22
C ASP A 336 -4.47 36.04 -6.41
N ILE A 337 -4.31 37.29 -5.96
CA ILE A 337 -3.09 38.10 -6.14
C ILE A 337 -2.29 38.22 -4.83
N ILE A 338 -2.85 37.77 -3.69
CA ILE A 338 -2.17 37.85 -2.39
C ILE A 338 -1.26 36.62 -2.20
N PRO A 339 0.07 36.81 -1.97
CA PRO A 339 0.97 35.73 -1.58
C PRO A 339 0.50 35.02 -0.30
N GLU A 340 0.64 33.70 -0.21
CA GLU A 340 0.07 32.88 0.88
C GLU A 340 0.45 33.32 2.32
N ASP A 341 1.55 34.06 2.49
CA ASP A 341 2.05 34.51 3.80
C ASP A 341 1.16 35.53 4.52
N HIS A 342 0.08 36.01 3.89
CA HIS A 342 -0.85 36.99 4.48
C HIS A 342 -2.32 36.50 4.55
N ARG A 343 -2.56 35.19 4.36
CA ARG A 343 -3.89 34.62 4.57
C ARG A 343 -4.21 34.54 6.07
N LEU A 344 -5.21 35.30 6.48
CA LEU A 344 -5.73 35.37 7.85
C LEU A 344 -6.57 34.11 8.17
N GLU A 345 -5.93 32.95 8.26
CA GLU A 345 -6.51 31.76 8.89
C GLU A 345 -5.48 31.13 9.83
N SER A 346 -5.36 31.65 11.05
CA SER A 346 -4.85 30.85 12.16
C SER A 346 -5.65 31.13 13.42
N PRO A 347 -6.28 30.11 14.04
CA PRO A 347 -6.92 30.26 15.34
C PRO A 347 -5.83 30.36 16.41
N THR A 348 -5.92 31.42 17.21
CA THR A 348 -5.07 31.75 18.36
C THR A 348 -4.94 30.56 19.32
N THR A 349 -3.79 29.90 19.33
CA THR A 349 -3.41 28.93 20.37
C THR A 349 -2.47 29.62 21.37
N PRO A 350 -2.74 29.56 22.69
CA PRO A 350 -1.76 30.02 23.66
C PRO A 350 -0.71 28.92 23.85
N LEU A 351 0.56 29.25 23.58
CA LEU A 351 1.70 28.45 23.99
C LEU A 351 1.90 28.66 25.50
N LEU A 352 1.64 27.62 26.29
CA LEU A 352 2.20 27.49 27.63
C LEU A 352 3.53 26.75 27.48
N ASP A 353 4.64 27.47 27.61
CA ASP A 353 5.94 26.88 27.87
C ASP A 353 6.54 27.50 29.14
N ASP A 354 7.09 26.63 29.96
CA ASP A 354 7.48 26.83 31.36
C ASP A 354 8.98 27.12 31.42
N SER A 355 9.37 28.38 31.57
CA SER A 355 10.73 28.75 32.02
C SER A 355 10.81 30.19 32.55
N SER A 356 10.89 30.30 33.88
CA SER A 356 11.61 31.28 34.71
C SER A 356 11.86 32.73 34.22
N LEU A 357 11.37 33.68 35.06
CA LEU A 357 11.84 35.04 35.39
C LEU A 357 11.20 36.26 34.68
N ASP A 358 10.42 37.00 35.49
CA ASP A 358 10.11 38.44 35.51
C ASP A 358 10.13 39.22 34.19
N SER A 359 8.94 39.56 33.68
CA SER A 359 8.63 40.83 32.98
C SER A 359 7.11 40.99 32.74
N PRO A 360 6.55 42.21 32.78
CA PRO A 360 5.12 42.44 32.55
C PRO A 360 4.76 42.34 31.06
N ILE A 361 3.59 41.77 30.78
CA ILE A 361 3.02 41.62 29.43
C ILE A 361 2.66 43.01 28.88
N PHE A 362 3.43 43.51 27.91
CA PHE A 362 3.01 44.60 27.03
C PHE A 362 2.60 44.02 25.68
N MET A 363 1.34 44.22 25.29
CA MET A 363 0.82 43.88 23.98
C MET A 363 1.15 45.04 23.03
N TYR A 364 2.11 44.85 22.12
CA TYR A 364 2.37 45.81 21.05
C TYR A 364 1.35 45.61 19.92
N PRO A 365 0.61 46.65 19.50
CA PRO A 365 -0.24 46.56 18.32
C PRO A 365 0.65 46.37 17.07
N SER A 366 0.30 45.40 16.22
CA SER A 366 0.96 45.24 14.91
C SER A 366 0.62 46.43 14.02
N GLU A 367 1.63 47.14 13.52
CA GLU A 367 1.44 48.19 12.52
C GLU A 367 0.92 47.59 11.21
N PHE A 368 -0.33 47.91 10.85
CA PHE A 368 -0.89 47.59 9.55
C PHE A 368 -0.45 48.64 8.52
N LYS A 369 0.37 48.24 7.55
CA LYS A 369 0.63 49.04 6.35
C LYS A 369 -0.35 48.61 5.26
N PHE A 370 -1.32 49.47 4.94
CA PHE A 370 -2.17 49.28 3.77
C PHE A 370 -1.36 49.51 2.50
N MET A 371 -1.29 48.50 1.62
CA MET A 371 -0.77 48.69 0.27
C MET A 371 -1.77 49.49 -0.58
N PRO A 372 -1.29 50.36 -1.49
CA PRO A 372 -2.17 51.08 -2.40
C PRO A 372 -2.84 50.12 -3.39
N PRO A 373 -4.08 50.41 -3.82
CA PRO A 373 -4.79 49.59 -4.79
C PRO A 373 -4.07 49.60 -6.16
N PRO A 374 -4.24 48.54 -6.96
CA PRO A 374 -3.64 48.45 -8.29
C PRO A 374 -4.16 49.55 -9.22
N THR A 375 -3.26 50.08 -10.05
CA THR A 375 -3.55 51.18 -10.97
C THR A 375 -4.36 50.67 -12.16
N TYR A 376 -5.60 51.14 -12.32
CA TYR A 376 -6.38 50.92 -13.53
C TYR A 376 -6.11 52.05 -14.54
N THR A 377 -5.93 51.70 -15.81
CA THR A 377 -5.96 52.64 -16.93
C THR A 377 -7.35 52.58 -17.55
N GLU A 378 -8.09 53.68 -17.50
CA GLU A 378 -9.37 53.80 -18.21
C GLU A 378 -9.08 53.90 -19.72
N VAL A 379 -9.71 53.03 -20.52
CA VAL A 379 -9.69 53.13 -21.97
C VAL A 379 -10.94 53.89 -22.39
N ASP A 380 -10.78 55.13 -22.84
CA ASP A 380 -11.87 56.00 -23.33
C ASP A 380 -12.52 55.39 -24.59
N PRO A 381 -13.85 55.14 -24.61
CA PRO A 381 -14.54 54.69 -25.81
C PRO A 381 -15.13 55.89 -26.56
N CYS A 382 -14.34 56.58 -27.39
CA CYS A 382 -14.86 57.60 -28.31
C CYS A 382 -13.99 57.76 -29.56
N ILE A 383 -14.28 57.00 -30.64
CA ILE A 383 -14.26 57.56 -32.01
C ILE A 383 -15.43 56.95 -32.79
N VAL A 384 -16.54 57.71 -32.83
CA VAL A 384 -17.64 57.50 -33.77
C VAL A 384 -17.16 57.96 -35.14
N ASN A 385 -17.08 57.03 -36.08
CA ASN A 385 -16.80 57.32 -37.48
C ASN A 385 -18.09 57.85 -38.12
N ASN A 386 -18.18 59.16 -38.34
CA ASN A 386 -19.24 59.78 -39.15
C ASN A 386 -18.67 60.20 -40.51
N ASN A 387 -19.32 59.69 -41.54
CA ASN A 387 -19.16 59.89 -42.98
C ASN A 387 -18.77 61.31 -43.43
N VAL A 388 -18.16 61.43 -44.63
CA VAL A 388 -18.79 62.01 -45.84
C VAL A 388 -17.77 62.14 -46.99
N GLN A 389 -18.24 61.66 -48.16
CA GLN A 389 -17.85 61.92 -49.56
C GLN A 389 -16.69 61.16 -50.21
#